data_AF-A0A197KBN4-F1
#
_entry.id   AF-A0A197KBN4-F1
#
_cell.length_a   1.000
_cell.length_b   1.000
_cell.length_c   1.000
_cell.angle_alpha   90.00
_cell.angle_beta   90.00
_cell.angle_gamma   90.00
#
_symmetry.space_group_name_H-M   'P 1'
#
loop_
_entity.id
_entity.type
_entity.pdbx_description
1 polymer ?
#
loop_
_entity_poly.entity_id
_entity_poly.type
_entity_poly.pdbx_seq_one_letter_code
_entity_poly.pdbx_strand_id
1 'polypeptide(L)'
;KKQHACPECSRIFTRRCNLQSHRLTHTNLKPFPCPQCGQSFARIYDMRRHHRIHGQSEDDKPYKCPMCPQAFRRIEPRVRH
;
A
#
# COMPACT_ATOMS: atom_id res chain seq x y z
N LYS A 1 -22.88 -19.62 -5.45
CA LYS A 1 -21.79 -18.60 -5.37
C LYS A 1 -21.34 -18.25 -6.78
N LYS A 2 -21.59 -17.03 -7.27
CA LYS A 2 -21.07 -16.61 -8.58
C LYS A 2 -19.58 -16.32 -8.45
N GLN A 3 -18.76 -17.02 -9.21
CA GLN A 3 -17.32 -16.83 -9.24
C GLN A 3 -16.94 -15.89 -10.39
N HIS A 4 -15.88 -15.11 -10.19
CA HIS A 4 -15.38 -14.12 -11.12
C HIS A 4 -13.94 -14.47 -11.47
N ALA A 5 -13.73 -15.07 -12.64
CA ALA A 5 -12.41 -15.43 -13.13
C ALA A 5 -11.73 -14.23 -13.83
N CYS A 6 -10.43 -14.09 -13.62
CA CYS A 6 -9.61 -13.17 -14.38
C CYS A 6 -9.28 -13.77 -15.75
N PRO A 7 -9.56 -13.08 -16.88
CA PRO A 7 -9.25 -13.61 -18.21
C PRO A 7 -7.75 -13.66 -18.51
N GLU A 8 -6.92 -12.91 -17.78
CA GLU A 8 -5.49 -12.75 -18.05
C GLU A 8 -4.62 -13.78 -17.31
N CYS A 9 -5.11 -14.34 -16.20
CA CYS A 9 -4.34 -15.29 -15.37
C CYS A 9 -5.18 -16.39 -14.71
N SER A 10 -6.44 -16.56 -15.13
CA SER A 10 -7.39 -17.58 -14.66
C SER A 10 -7.66 -17.59 -13.15
N ARG A 11 -7.25 -16.55 -12.43
CA ARG A 11 -7.44 -16.44 -10.97
C ARG A 11 -8.91 -16.18 -10.64
N ILE A 12 -9.45 -16.95 -9.69
CA ILE A 12 -10.88 -16.91 -9.34
C ILE A 12 -11.11 -16.07 -8.09
N PHE A 13 -12.10 -15.18 -8.16
CA PHE A 13 -12.52 -14.32 -7.06
C PHE A 13 -13.99 -14.57 -6.72
N THR A 14 -14.32 -14.50 -5.44
CA THR A 14 -15.71 -14.63 -4.95
C THR A 14 -16.50 -13.33 -5.03
N ARG A 15 -15.82 -12.19 -5.19
CA ARG A 15 -16.43 -10.84 -5.28
C ARG A 15 -15.96 -10.12 -6.53
N ARG A 16 -16.88 -9.47 -7.25
CA ARG A 16 -16.58 -8.69 -8.47
C ARG A 16 -15.61 -7.54 -8.19
N CYS A 17 -15.73 -6.86 -7.05
CA CYS A 17 -14.80 -5.78 -6.66
C CYS A 17 -13.35 -6.27 -6.53
N ASN A 18 -13.15 -7.51 -6.06
CA ASN A 18 -11.82 -8.10 -5.94
C ASN A 18 -11.23 -8.42 -7.33
N LEU A 19 -12.05 -8.98 -8.25
CA LEU A 19 -11.62 -9.18 -9.63
C LEU A 19 -11.26 -7.84 -10.29
N GLN A 20 -12.10 -6.81 -10.14
CA GLN A 20 -11.85 -5.50 -10.74
C GLN A 20 -10.53 -4.89 -10.24
N SER A 21 -10.29 -4.93 -8.91
CA SER A 21 -9.03 -4.45 -8.34
C SER A 21 -7.83 -5.30 -8.78
N HIS A 22 -8.01 -6.60 -8.95
CA HIS A 22 -6.96 -7.47 -9.45
C HIS A 22 -6.60 -7.16 -10.91
N ARG A 23 -7.58 -6.86 -11.77
CA ARG A 23 -7.28 -6.49 -13.17
C ARG A 23 -6.38 -5.26 -13.30
N LEU A 24 -6.43 -4.33 -12.33
CA LEU A 24 -5.53 -3.18 -12.28
C LEU A 24 -4.05 -3.58 -12.09
N THR A 25 -3.77 -4.79 -11.58
CA THR A 25 -2.39 -5.28 -11.46
C THR A 25 -1.81 -5.72 -12.80
N HIS A 26 -2.64 -6.11 -13.76
CA HIS A 26 -2.15 -6.50 -15.10
C HIS A 26 -1.91 -5.29 -16.00
N THR A 27 -2.76 -4.27 -15.88
CA THR A 27 -2.68 -3.08 -16.75
C THR A 27 -1.63 -2.06 -16.30
N ASN A 28 -0.97 -2.27 -15.15
CA ASN A 28 -0.14 -1.28 -14.47
C ASN A 28 -0.84 0.08 -14.23
N LEU A 29 -2.17 0.15 -14.44
CA LEU A 29 -2.95 1.34 -14.21
C LEU A 29 -3.16 1.47 -12.72
N LYS A 30 -2.56 2.52 -12.17
CA LYS A 30 -2.68 2.87 -10.77
C LYS A 30 -3.51 4.15 -10.70
N PRO A 31 -4.86 4.05 -10.68
CA PRO A 31 -5.74 5.22 -10.81
C PRO A 31 -5.75 6.11 -9.57
N PHE A 32 -5.09 5.71 -8.48
CA PHE A 32 -5.04 6.47 -7.23
C PHE A 32 -3.64 7.05 -7.02
N PRO A 33 -3.32 8.21 -7.63
CA PRO A 33 -2.09 8.94 -7.34
C PRO A 33 -2.12 9.56 -5.95
N CYS A 34 -0.95 9.61 -5.32
CA CYS A 34 -0.74 10.44 -4.14
C CYS A 34 -0.58 11.91 -4.57
N PRO A 35 -1.36 12.86 -4.02
CA PRO A 35 -1.27 14.26 -4.39
C PRO A 35 0.01 14.93 -3.86
N GLN A 36 0.69 14.34 -2.86
CA GLN A 36 1.93 14.88 -2.29
C GLN A 36 3.18 14.46 -3.07
N CYS A 37 3.30 13.19 -3.47
CA CYS A 37 4.51 12.68 -4.14
C CYS A 37 4.28 12.10 -5.53
N GLY A 38 3.05 12.11 -6.05
CA GLY A 38 2.69 11.54 -7.35
C GLY A 38 2.72 10.01 -7.41
N GLN A 39 3.08 9.32 -6.32
CA GLN A 39 3.12 7.85 -6.31
C GLN A 39 1.72 7.26 -6.47
N SER A 40 1.54 6.43 -7.50
CA SER A 40 0.24 5.85 -7.82
C SER A 40 0.04 4.47 -7.19
N PHE A 41 -1.21 4.18 -6.82
CA PHE A 41 -1.65 2.91 -6.23
C PHE A 41 -2.82 2.28 -7.01
N ALA A 42 -2.92 0.95 -6.96
CA ALA A 42 -4.02 0.20 -7.56
C ALA A 42 -5.31 0.22 -6.71
N ARG A 43 -5.22 0.60 -5.44
CA ARG A 43 -6.37 0.68 -4.52
C ARG A 43 -6.35 1.96 -3.71
N ILE A 44 -7.53 2.53 -3.46
CA ILE A 44 -7.71 3.73 -2.63
C ILE A 44 -7.25 3.52 -1.18
N TYR A 45 -7.47 2.33 -0.61
CA TYR A 45 -7.03 1.99 0.74
C TYR A 45 -5.49 2.05 0.87
N ASP A 46 -4.78 1.52 -0.13
CA ASP A 46 -3.32 1.53 -0.14
C ASP A 46 -2.77 2.95 -0.28
N MET A 47 -3.36 3.76 -1.16
CA MET A 47 -3.04 5.19 -1.29
C MET A 47 -3.29 5.96 0.03
N ARG A 48 -4.44 5.77 0.68
CA ARG A 48 -4.75 6.43 1.96
C ARG A 48 -3.80 6.02 3.07
N ARG A 49 -3.43 4.74 3.14
CA ARG A 49 -2.43 4.24 4.09
C ARG A 49 -1.08 4.88 3.83
N HIS A 50 -0.69 5.01 2.55
CA HIS A 50 0.51 5.73 2.16
C HIS A 50 0.44 7.22 2.52
N HIS A 51 -0.67 7.92 2.35
CA HIS A 51 -0.75 9.34 2.74
C HIS A 51 -0.40 9.62 4.19
N ARG A 52 -0.62 8.65 5.10
CA ARG A 52 -0.20 8.76 6.50
C ARG A 52 1.31 8.85 6.69
N ILE A 53 2.13 8.45 5.70
CA ILE A 53 3.59 8.63 5.77
C ILE A 53 3.99 10.09 5.51
N HIS A 54 3.19 10.85 4.76
CA HIS A 54 3.44 12.27 4.51
C HIS A 54 2.93 13.15 5.64
N GLY A 55 1.91 12.71 6.38
CA GLY A 55 1.45 13.35 7.61
C GLY A 55 2.34 13.10 8.83
N GLN A 56 3.37 12.25 8.71
CA GLN A 56 4.38 12.03 9.75
C GLN A 56 5.47 13.10 9.66
N SER A 57 5.08 14.38 9.65
CA SER A 57 5.99 15.47 9.97
C SER A 57 6.54 15.27 11.38
N GLU A 58 7.79 15.68 11.58
CA GLU A 58 8.67 15.54 12.75
C GLU A 58 8.08 15.93 14.13
N ASP A 59 6.84 16.40 14.18
CA ASP A 59 6.11 16.84 15.39
C ASP A 59 5.24 15.73 16.02
N ASP A 60 4.91 14.65 15.29
CA ASP A 60 4.05 13.55 15.78
C ASP A 60 4.85 12.32 16.26
N LYS A 61 5.97 12.54 16.97
CA LYS A 61 6.75 11.45 17.57
C LYS A 61 7.01 11.73 19.05
N PRO A 62 6.19 11.24 19.99
CA PRO A 62 6.47 11.37 21.42
C PRO A 62 7.62 10.47 21.93
N TYR A 63 8.31 9.71 21.06
CA TYR A 63 9.38 8.81 21.49
C TYR A 63 10.68 9.07 20.73
N LYS A 64 11.52 9.92 21.33
CA LYS A 64 12.96 10.04 21.02
C LYS A 64 13.73 9.03 21.88
N CYS A 65 14.50 8.13 21.26
CA CYS A 65 15.46 7.28 21.95
C CYS A 65 16.78 8.07 22.09
N PRO A 66 17.28 8.32 23.32
CA PRO A 66 18.44 9.20 23.53
C PRO A 66 19.81 8.59 23.19
N MET A 67 19.89 7.33 22.73
CA MET A 67 21.17 6.61 22.57
C MET A 67 21.44 6.07 21.16
N CYS A 68 20.58 6.32 20.17
CA CYS A 68 20.76 5.77 18.82
C CYS A 68 20.55 6.84 17.73
N PRO A 69 21.58 7.19 16.93
CA PRO A 69 21.41 8.06 15.75
C PRO A 69 20.68 7.38 14.57
N GLN A 70 20.18 6.15 14.72
CA GLN A 70 19.33 5.50 13.72
C GLN A 70 17.90 5.33 14.23
N ALA A 71 17.03 6.24 13.80
CA ALA A 71 15.60 6.11 13.95
C ALA A 71 15.07 5.05 12.96
N PHE A 72 14.90 3.81 13.40
CA PHE A 72 14.21 2.80 12.59
C PHE A 72 12.69 2.96 12.67
N ARG A 73 12.04 2.94 11.49
CA ARG A 73 10.60 3.05 11.26
C ARG A 73 10.14 1.89 10.37
N ARG A 74 9.92 0.71 10.96
CA ARG A 74 8.88 -0.29 10.60
C ARG A 74 9.18 -1.63 11.28
N ILE A 75 8.14 -2.24 11.83
CA ILE A 75 8.13 -3.69 12.06
C ILE A 75 7.81 -4.33 10.70
N GLU A 76 8.85 -4.71 9.95
CA GLU A 76 8.81 -5.78 8.95
C GLU A 76 9.84 -6.83 9.41
N PRO A 77 9.56 -8.14 9.39
CA PRO A 77 10.54 -9.12 9.80
C PRO A 77 11.54 -9.36 8.66
N ARG A 78 12.83 -9.38 9.03
CA ARG A 78 14.06 -9.63 8.25
C ARG A 78 14.64 -8.37 7.61
N VAL A 79 15.85 -7.93 7.95
CA VAL A 79 17.07 -8.75 8.10
C VAL A 79 17.80 -8.44 9.42
N ARG A 80 18.36 -9.51 9.96
CA ARG A 80 19.26 -9.66 11.11
C ARG A 80 20.29 -8.52 11.25
N HIS A 81 20.38 -7.97 12.45
CA HIS A 81 21.67 -7.75 13.11
C HIS A 81 21.87 -8.91 14.09
#